data_AF-A0A8S3TZZ0-F1
#
_entry.id   AF-A0A8S3TZZ0-F1
#
_cell.length_a   1.000
_cell.length_b   1.000
_cell.length_c   1.000
_cell.angle_alpha   90.00
_cell.angle_beta   90.00
_cell.angle_gamma   90.00
#
_symmetry.space_group_name_H-M   'P 1'
#
loop_
_entity.id
_entity.type
_entity.pdbx_description
1 polymer ?
#
loop_
_entity_poly.entity_id
_entity_poly.type
_entity_poly.pdbx_seq_one_letter_code
_entity_poly.pdbx_strand_id
1 'polypeptide(L)'
;MESMTTINKVQDLSKSELKYISDTFKLLSLFEYSFGKHELELASVVVEDAVNHLQEFIKDEKIEENIKEKMKNVMEDLFNFSIRLSKHHMAVNITPLSSLRQIVQHAMKIFPENPYFLQVFIDIELKMYISGRLDRYFSHTIRSVDSPIPVIFAVYSILCRQSAIDKQLYTGEVTVSSAGGLINRIRSYLERALGNTSVCQCPLVQFGNLTRAKGIFYRALQSCPWSKALYLDAVSLFTKDKLDEIVDLMTEKKSDYRSH
;
A
#
# COMPACT_ATOMS: atom_id res chain seq x y z
N MET A 1 -22.07 -25.53 37.15
CA MET A 1 -20.59 -25.65 37.05
C MET A 1 -20.13 -26.16 35.68
N GLU A 2 -20.98 -26.19 34.65
CA GLU A 2 -20.60 -26.62 33.29
C GLU A 2 -20.38 -25.46 32.31
N SER A 3 -20.65 -24.22 32.73
CA SER A 3 -20.53 -23.00 31.92
C SER A 3 -19.16 -22.30 32.01
N MET A 4 -18.28 -22.73 32.93
CA MET A 4 -16.90 -22.22 33.03
C MET A 4 -15.89 -23.07 32.24
N THR A 5 -16.24 -24.30 31.86
CA THR A 5 -15.34 -25.21 31.13
C THR A 5 -15.26 -24.91 29.64
N THR A 6 -16.27 -24.25 29.08
CA THR A 6 -16.28 -23.81 27.67
C THR A 6 -15.47 -22.55 27.43
N ILE A 7 -15.33 -21.67 28.44
CA ILE A 7 -14.54 -20.42 28.33
C ILE A 7 -13.03 -20.74 28.34
N ASN A 8 -12.61 -21.74 29.11
CA ASN A 8 -11.21 -22.18 29.15
C ASN A 8 -10.76 -22.98 27.90
N LYS A 9 -11.68 -23.40 27.02
CA LYS A 9 -11.33 -24.03 25.73
C LYS A 9 -11.01 -23.01 24.62
N VAL A 10 -11.25 -21.72 24.85
CA VAL A 10 -10.98 -20.65 23.88
C VAL A 10 -9.56 -20.08 24.05
N GLN A 11 -8.93 -20.29 25.22
CA GLN A 11 -7.57 -19.80 25.50
C GLN A 11 -6.46 -20.59 24.80
N ASP A 12 -6.77 -21.77 24.28
CA ASP A 12 -5.82 -22.67 23.61
C ASP A 12 -6.14 -22.84 22.13
N LEU A 13 -6.59 -21.80 21.42
CA LEU A 13 -6.39 -21.75 19.96
C LEU A 13 -4.89 -21.55 19.70
N SER A 14 -4.17 -22.66 19.77
CA SER A 14 -2.75 -22.75 19.52
C SER A 14 -2.45 -22.22 18.13
N LYS A 15 -1.28 -21.59 17.95
CA LYS A 15 -0.83 -21.10 16.62
C LYS A 15 -0.93 -22.20 15.55
N SER A 16 -0.83 -23.46 15.97
CA SER A 16 -1.02 -24.68 15.17
C SER A 16 -2.45 -24.89 14.67
N GLU A 17 -3.48 -24.70 15.49
CA GLU A 17 -4.87 -24.95 15.08
C GLU A 17 -5.38 -23.90 14.11
N LEU A 18 -5.06 -22.62 14.32
CA LEU A 18 -5.40 -21.56 13.39
C LEU A 18 -4.69 -21.71 12.04
N LYS A 19 -3.43 -22.17 12.07
CA LYS A 19 -2.70 -22.53 10.85
C LYS A 19 -3.34 -23.73 10.15
N TYR A 20 -3.73 -24.76 10.90
CA TYR A 20 -4.43 -25.92 10.35
C TYR A 20 -5.75 -25.53 9.69
N ILE A 21 -6.53 -24.64 10.31
CA ILE A 21 -7.78 -24.11 9.72
C ILE A 21 -7.48 -23.38 8.41
N SER A 22 -6.50 -22.48 8.40
CA SER A 22 -6.07 -21.77 7.19
C SER A 22 -5.66 -22.74 6.08
N ASP A 23 -4.84 -23.73 6.41
CA ASP A 23 -4.33 -24.72 5.45
C ASP A 23 -5.45 -25.64 4.94
N THR A 24 -6.42 -25.99 5.78
CA THR A 24 -7.60 -26.77 5.38
C THR A 24 -8.45 -26.01 4.37
N PHE A 25 -8.74 -24.73 4.61
CA PHE A 25 -9.50 -23.92 3.65
C PHE A 25 -8.74 -23.70 2.34
N LYS A 26 -7.42 -23.52 2.38
CA LYS A 26 -6.59 -23.44 1.17
C LYS A 26 -6.63 -24.75 0.38
N LEU A 27 -6.49 -25.90 1.05
CA LEU A 27 -6.58 -27.21 0.43
C LEU A 27 -7.95 -27.47 -0.19
N LEU A 28 -9.02 -27.12 0.52
CA LEU A 28 -10.39 -27.22 0.00
C LEU A 28 -10.58 -26.33 -1.23
N SER A 29 -10.06 -25.10 -1.19
CA SER A 29 -10.10 -24.18 -2.33
C SER A 29 -9.30 -24.69 -3.53
N LEU A 30 -8.14 -25.32 -3.31
CA LEU A 30 -7.36 -25.97 -4.38
C LEU A 30 -8.06 -27.19 -4.96
N PHE A 31 -8.75 -27.96 -4.11
CA PHE A 31 -9.53 -29.10 -4.55
C PHE A 31 -10.69 -28.64 -5.45
N GLU A 32 -11.48 -27.67 -5.01
CA GLU A 32 -12.55 -27.09 -5.83
C GLU A 32 -12.01 -26.47 -7.13
N TYR A 33 -10.83 -25.84 -7.06
CA TYR A 33 -10.17 -25.29 -8.24
C TYR A 33 -9.75 -26.36 -9.27
N SER A 34 -9.22 -27.50 -8.80
CA SER A 34 -8.67 -28.54 -9.68
C SER A 34 -9.72 -29.51 -10.23
N PHE A 35 -10.85 -29.68 -9.55
CA PHE A 35 -11.89 -30.63 -9.92
C PHE A 35 -13.22 -29.98 -10.34
N GLY A 36 -13.41 -28.68 -10.09
CA GLY A 36 -14.64 -27.96 -10.39
C GLY A 36 -14.77 -27.52 -11.85
N LYS A 37 -15.99 -27.54 -12.41
CA LYS A 37 -16.29 -27.02 -13.76
C LYS A 37 -16.16 -25.49 -13.87
N HIS A 38 -16.30 -24.76 -12.76
CA HIS A 38 -16.15 -23.31 -12.64
C HIS A 38 -14.97 -23.00 -11.71
N GLU A 39 -13.78 -23.43 -12.14
CA GLU A 39 -12.52 -23.56 -11.37
C GLU A 39 -12.27 -22.40 -10.38
N LEU A 40 -12.40 -21.14 -10.81
CA LEU A 40 -12.07 -19.99 -9.95
C LEU A 40 -13.23 -19.52 -9.06
N GLU A 41 -14.48 -19.66 -9.52
CA GLU A 41 -15.65 -19.13 -8.79
C GLU A 41 -15.91 -19.94 -7.51
N LEU A 42 -15.86 -21.27 -7.60
CA LEU A 42 -16.05 -22.15 -6.44
C LEU A 42 -14.95 -21.97 -5.40
N ALA A 43 -13.70 -21.87 -5.84
CA ALA A 43 -12.58 -21.58 -4.95
C ALA A 43 -12.71 -20.20 -4.27
N SER A 44 -13.26 -19.20 -4.97
CA SER A 44 -13.51 -17.89 -4.37
C SER A 44 -14.61 -17.91 -3.31
N VAL A 45 -15.69 -18.67 -3.53
CA VAL A 45 -16.79 -18.83 -2.58
C VAL A 45 -16.31 -19.48 -1.27
N VAL A 46 -15.47 -20.52 -1.35
CA VAL A 46 -14.92 -21.18 -0.15
C VAL A 46 -14.09 -20.20 0.70
N VAL A 47 -13.29 -19.36 0.06
CA VAL A 47 -12.50 -18.35 0.76
C VAL A 47 -13.40 -17.24 1.34
N GLU A 48 -14.41 -16.78 0.60
CA GLU A 48 -15.35 -15.77 1.08
C GLU A 48 -16.17 -16.26 2.28
N ASP A 49 -16.64 -17.50 2.24
CA ASP A 49 -17.38 -18.13 3.33
C ASP A 49 -16.52 -18.26 4.60
N ALA A 50 -15.28 -18.72 4.44
CA ALA A 50 -14.31 -18.78 5.53
C ALA A 50 -14.04 -17.40 6.16
N VAL A 51 -13.90 -16.36 5.33
CA VAL A 51 -13.70 -14.99 5.81
C VAL A 51 -14.95 -14.46 6.51
N ASN A 52 -16.14 -14.70 5.97
CA ASN A 52 -17.40 -14.25 6.57
C ASN A 52 -17.61 -14.87 7.95
N HIS A 53 -17.38 -16.18 8.08
CA HIS A 53 -17.43 -16.86 9.37
C HIS A 53 -16.41 -16.26 10.35
N LEU A 54 -15.16 -16.05 9.94
CA LEU A 54 -14.14 -15.43 10.80
C LEU A 54 -14.52 -14.00 11.21
N GLN A 55 -15.16 -13.22 10.32
CA GLN A 55 -15.65 -11.88 10.64
C GLN A 55 -16.82 -11.90 11.63
N GLU A 56 -17.74 -12.85 11.51
CA GLU A 56 -18.82 -13.03 12.47
C GLU A 56 -18.28 -13.34 13.86
N PHE A 57 -17.31 -14.26 13.96
CA PHE A 57 -16.64 -14.56 15.22
C PHE A 57 -15.91 -13.34 15.81
N ILE A 58 -15.26 -12.51 15.00
CA ILE A 58 -14.55 -11.31 15.50
C ILE A 58 -15.52 -10.26 16.08
N LYS A 59 -16.77 -10.20 15.62
CA LYS A 59 -17.78 -9.27 16.13
C LYS A 59 -18.27 -9.62 17.54
N ASP A 60 -18.05 -10.85 18.00
CA ASP A 60 -18.38 -11.24 19.37
C ASP A 60 -17.46 -10.53 20.37
N GLU A 61 -18.03 -9.59 21.15
CA GLU A 61 -17.30 -8.75 22.12
C GLU A 61 -16.56 -9.54 23.21
N LYS A 62 -16.88 -10.82 23.38
CA LYS A 62 -16.32 -11.69 24.44
C LYS A 62 -14.94 -12.26 24.13
N ILE A 63 -14.39 -12.03 22.95
CA ILE A 63 -13.12 -12.64 22.51
C ILE A 63 -11.91 -11.75 22.90
N GLU A 64 -10.86 -12.38 23.43
CA GLU A 64 -9.58 -11.73 23.74
C GLU A 64 -8.94 -11.08 22.50
N GLU A 65 -8.35 -9.89 22.66
CA GLU A 65 -7.77 -9.10 21.55
C GLU A 65 -6.66 -9.84 20.79
N ASN A 66 -5.87 -10.67 21.50
CA ASN A 66 -4.82 -11.51 20.91
C ASN A 66 -5.40 -12.57 19.95
N ILE A 67 -6.58 -13.11 20.25
CA ILE A 67 -7.25 -14.09 19.37
C ILE A 67 -7.79 -13.37 18.14
N LYS A 68 -8.36 -12.17 18.30
CA LYS A 68 -8.81 -11.34 17.16
C LYS A 68 -7.67 -11.00 16.22
N GLU A 69 -6.49 -10.65 16.74
CA GLU A 69 -5.30 -10.37 15.93
C GLU A 69 -4.83 -11.62 15.17
N LYS A 70 -4.80 -12.79 15.82
CA LYS A 70 -4.47 -14.05 15.14
C LYS A 70 -5.48 -14.41 14.05
N MET A 71 -6.78 -14.20 14.28
CA MET A 71 -7.82 -14.44 13.27
C MET A 71 -7.71 -13.47 12.09
N LYS A 72 -7.35 -12.20 12.34
CA LYS A 72 -7.01 -11.23 11.29
C LYS A 72 -5.85 -11.72 10.41
N ASN A 73 -4.79 -12.28 11.02
CA ASN A 73 -3.68 -12.86 10.26
C ASN A 73 -4.13 -14.05 9.39
N VAL A 74 -5.02 -14.91 9.89
CA VAL A 74 -5.58 -16.02 9.09
C VAL A 74 -6.40 -15.49 7.91
N MET A 75 -7.24 -14.47 8.12
CA MET A 75 -8.00 -13.84 7.03
C MET A 75 -7.07 -13.21 5.99
N GLU A 76 -6.00 -12.54 6.44
CA GLU A 76 -4.99 -11.98 5.54
C GLU A 76 -4.33 -13.08 4.69
N ASP A 77 -3.97 -14.21 5.31
CA ASP A 77 -3.39 -15.36 4.62
C ASP A 77 -4.35 -15.98 3.59
N LEU A 78 -5.65 -16.03 3.89
CA LEU A 78 -6.68 -16.50 2.97
C LEU A 78 -6.85 -15.56 1.77
N PHE A 79 -6.88 -14.25 1.99
CA PHE A 79 -6.89 -13.27 0.89
C PHE A 79 -5.61 -13.28 0.05
N ASN A 80 -4.45 -13.45 0.69
CA ASN A 80 -3.18 -13.62 -0.01
C ASN A 80 -3.22 -14.84 -0.92
N PHE A 81 -3.75 -15.95 -0.41
CA PHE A 81 -3.92 -17.18 -1.17
C PHE A 81 -4.89 -17.00 -2.35
N SER A 82 -6.07 -16.41 -2.15
CA SER A 82 -7.06 -16.21 -3.23
C SER A 82 -6.54 -15.29 -4.34
N ILE A 83 -5.80 -14.23 -3.99
CA ILE A 83 -5.13 -13.36 -4.96
C ILE A 83 -4.08 -14.13 -5.77
N ARG A 84 -3.28 -14.97 -5.13
CA ARG A 84 -2.26 -15.79 -5.81
C ARG A 84 -2.89 -16.82 -6.74
N LEU A 85 -3.94 -17.49 -6.27
CA LEU A 85 -4.69 -18.46 -7.08
C LEU A 85 -5.33 -17.79 -8.29
N SER A 86 -5.97 -16.63 -8.11
CA SER A 86 -6.56 -15.86 -9.20
C SER A 86 -5.50 -15.39 -10.21
N LYS A 87 -4.34 -14.88 -9.75
CA LYS A 87 -3.22 -14.53 -10.64
C LYS A 87 -2.70 -15.74 -11.43
N HIS A 88 -2.61 -16.91 -10.80
CA HIS A 88 -2.21 -18.14 -11.49
C HIS A 88 -3.24 -18.56 -12.53
N HIS A 89 -4.53 -18.57 -12.16
CA HIS A 89 -5.61 -18.88 -13.10
C HIS A 89 -5.61 -17.93 -14.29
N MET A 90 -5.39 -16.63 -14.09
CA MET A 90 -5.24 -15.64 -15.16
C MET A 90 -4.03 -15.87 -16.08
N ALA A 91 -3.00 -16.56 -15.60
CA ALA A 91 -1.82 -16.87 -16.41
C ALA A 91 -2.04 -18.08 -17.33
N VAL A 92 -2.93 -19.00 -16.92
CA VAL A 92 -3.24 -20.24 -17.66
C VAL A 92 -4.50 -20.07 -18.52
N ASN A 93 -5.49 -19.33 -18.02
CA ASN A 93 -6.82 -19.17 -18.61
C ASN A 93 -7.16 -17.70 -18.89
N ILE A 94 -7.94 -17.48 -19.95
CA ILE A 94 -8.44 -16.14 -20.29
C ILE A 94 -9.62 -15.82 -19.37
N THR A 95 -9.36 -15.00 -18.37
CA THR A 95 -10.39 -14.55 -17.41
C THR A 95 -10.38 -13.03 -17.23
N PRO A 96 -11.54 -12.44 -16.89
CA PRO A 96 -11.62 -10.99 -16.75
C PRO A 96 -10.92 -10.52 -15.47
N LEU A 97 -10.14 -9.44 -15.59
CA LEU A 97 -9.45 -8.80 -14.46
C LEU A 97 -10.41 -8.25 -13.39
N SER A 98 -11.71 -8.16 -13.70
CA SER A 98 -12.75 -7.75 -12.76
C SER A 98 -12.84 -8.66 -11.54
N SER A 99 -12.68 -9.97 -11.70
CA SER A 99 -12.80 -10.94 -10.60
C SER A 99 -11.65 -10.77 -9.61
N LEU A 100 -10.41 -10.66 -10.10
CA LEU A 100 -9.26 -10.35 -9.26
C LEU A 100 -9.41 -8.99 -8.56
N ARG A 101 -9.93 -7.99 -9.26
CA ARG A 101 -10.19 -6.66 -8.69
C ARG A 101 -11.17 -6.74 -7.51
N GLN A 102 -12.27 -7.49 -7.64
CA GLN A 102 -13.28 -7.61 -6.58
C GLN A 102 -12.69 -8.21 -5.30
N ILE A 103 -11.92 -9.29 -5.43
CA ILE A 103 -11.23 -9.95 -4.31
C ILE A 103 -10.30 -8.96 -3.60
N VAL A 104 -9.47 -8.23 -4.37
CA VAL A 104 -8.52 -7.25 -3.82
C VAL A 104 -9.26 -6.08 -3.15
N GLN A 105 -10.34 -5.58 -3.75
CA GLN A 105 -11.15 -4.51 -3.15
C GLN A 105 -11.82 -4.95 -1.86
N HIS A 106 -12.26 -6.20 -1.75
CA HIS A 106 -12.81 -6.74 -0.52
C HIS A 106 -11.72 -6.84 0.56
N ALA A 107 -10.55 -7.39 0.22
CA ALA A 107 -9.40 -7.48 1.13
C ALA A 107 -8.98 -6.08 1.65
N MET A 108 -8.93 -5.06 0.78
CA MET A 108 -8.55 -3.69 1.13
C MET A 108 -9.56 -2.94 2.00
N LYS A 109 -10.83 -3.34 1.99
CA LYS A 109 -11.83 -2.78 2.93
C LYS A 109 -11.57 -3.24 4.36
N ILE A 110 -11.09 -4.47 4.51
CA ILE A 110 -10.81 -5.10 5.81
C ILE A 110 -9.39 -4.73 6.28
N PHE A 111 -8.43 -4.70 5.35
CA PHE A 111 -7.01 -4.47 5.59
C PHE A 111 -6.47 -3.33 4.72
N PRO A 112 -6.81 -2.06 5.04
CA PRO A 112 -6.38 -0.91 4.25
C PRO A 112 -4.88 -0.61 4.36
N GLU A 113 -4.21 -1.14 5.39
CA GLU A 113 -2.78 -0.92 5.67
C GLU A 113 -1.86 -1.96 5.05
N ASN A 114 -2.41 -3.02 4.46
CA ASN A 114 -1.59 -4.10 3.94
C ASN A 114 -0.86 -3.68 2.65
N PRO A 115 0.49 -3.64 2.64
CA PRO A 115 1.25 -3.19 1.48
C PRO A 115 1.07 -4.10 0.27
N TYR A 116 0.90 -5.41 0.47
CA TYR A 116 0.72 -6.36 -0.63
C TYR A 116 -0.60 -6.11 -1.38
N PHE A 117 -1.71 -5.95 -0.65
CA PHE A 117 -3.01 -5.67 -1.29
C PHE A 117 -3.01 -4.32 -2.02
N LEU A 118 -2.41 -3.29 -1.42
CA LEU A 118 -2.25 -1.98 -2.05
C LEU A 118 -1.41 -2.07 -3.33
N GLN A 119 -0.31 -2.84 -3.31
CA GLN A 119 0.53 -3.05 -4.49
C GLN A 119 -0.25 -3.73 -5.62
N VAL A 120 -0.95 -4.84 -5.32
CA VAL A 120 -1.72 -5.57 -6.32
C VAL A 120 -2.83 -4.69 -6.91
N PHE A 121 -3.48 -3.86 -6.10
CA PHE A 121 -4.50 -2.92 -6.59
C PHE A 121 -3.93 -1.86 -7.52
N ILE A 122 -2.77 -1.29 -7.18
CA ILE A 122 -2.06 -0.34 -8.05
C ILE A 122 -1.71 -1.01 -9.39
N ASP A 123 -1.15 -2.22 -9.37
CA ASP A 123 -0.79 -2.95 -10.59
C ASP A 123 -2.01 -3.19 -11.49
N ILE A 124 -3.17 -3.54 -10.90
CA ILE A 124 -4.42 -3.75 -11.63
C ILE A 124 -4.91 -2.45 -12.27
N GLU A 125 -4.96 -1.35 -11.52
CA GLU A 125 -5.48 -0.08 -12.04
C GLU A 125 -4.52 0.59 -13.03
N LEU A 126 -3.20 0.44 -12.86
CA LEU A 126 -2.21 0.92 -13.83
C LEU A 126 -2.35 0.21 -15.18
N LYS A 127 -2.58 -1.11 -15.20
CA LYS A 127 -2.83 -1.87 -16.43
C LYS A 127 -4.10 -1.43 -17.15
N MET A 128 -5.07 -0.89 -16.42
CA MET A 128 -6.39 -0.54 -16.94
C MET A 128 -6.51 0.94 -17.32
N TYR A 129 -5.46 1.74 -17.11
CA TYR A 129 -5.41 3.18 -17.38
C TYR A 129 -6.52 4.02 -16.69
N ILE A 130 -7.20 3.47 -15.68
CA ILE A 130 -8.31 4.15 -15.00
C ILE A 130 -7.78 4.93 -13.79
N SER A 131 -7.28 6.15 -14.05
CA SER A 131 -6.63 6.97 -13.02
C SER A 131 -7.57 7.47 -11.91
N GLY A 132 -8.88 7.56 -12.17
CA GLY A 132 -9.83 8.13 -11.22
C GLY A 132 -10.15 7.24 -10.01
N ARG A 133 -9.95 5.92 -10.13
CA ARG A 133 -10.28 4.97 -9.05
C ARG A 133 -9.24 4.95 -7.95
N LEU A 134 -7.95 4.92 -8.32
CA LEU A 134 -6.85 5.04 -7.36
C LEU A 134 -6.99 6.34 -6.55
N ASP A 135 -7.27 7.45 -7.24
CA ASP A 135 -7.42 8.73 -6.58
C ASP A 135 -8.60 8.74 -5.60
N ARG A 136 -9.77 8.23 -5.99
CA ARG A 136 -10.93 8.13 -5.10
C ARG A 136 -10.65 7.26 -3.88
N TYR A 137 -9.98 6.11 -4.07
CA TYR A 137 -9.63 5.21 -2.98
C TYR A 137 -8.68 5.90 -1.98
N PHE A 138 -7.50 6.34 -2.44
CA PHE A 138 -6.51 6.96 -1.55
C PHE A 138 -6.99 8.26 -0.92
N SER A 139 -7.77 9.06 -1.64
CA SER A 139 -8.41 10.26 -1.10
C SER A 139 -9.27 9.99 0.13
N HIS A 140 -9.95 8.84 0.15
CA HIS A 140 -10.77 8.40 1.27
C HIS A 140 -9.91 7.75 2.36
N THR A 141 -9.08 6.77 2.00
CA THR A 141 -8.29 5.98 2.96
C THR A 141 -7.31 6.82 3.79
N ILE A 142 -6.68 7.83 3.19
CA ILE A 142 -5.73 8.71 3.90
C ILE A 142 -6.40 9.47 5.06
N ARG A 143 -7.71 9.72 4.98
CA ARG A 143 -8.47 10.41 6.03
C ARG A 143 -9.03 9.47 7.08
N SER A 144 -9.20 8.19 6.75
CA SER A 144 -9.87 7.22 7.62
C SER A 144 -8.90 6.35 8.41
N VAL A 145 -7.62 6.30 8.02
CA VAL A 145 -6.63 5.39 8.60
C VAL A 145 -5.46 6.18 9.18
N ASP A 146 -5.08 5.89 10.42
CA ASP A 146 -3.98 6.53 11.14
C ASP A 146 -2.61 5.88 10.86
N SER A 147 -2.40 5.48 9.60
CA SER A 147 -1.19 4.81 9.15
C SER A 147 -0.56 5.57 8.00
N PRO A 148 0.79 5.70 7.96
CA PRO A 148 1.46 6.35 6.84
C PRO A 148 1.46 5.48 5.57
N ILE A 149 1.16 4.18 5.68
CA ILE A 149 1.27 3.22 4.57
C ILE A 149 0.38 3.62 3.38
N PRO A 150 -0.92 3.92 3.54
CA PRO A 150 -1.76 4.36 2.42
C PRO A 150 -1.27 5.64 1.74
N VAL A 151 -0.64 6.56 2.50
CA VAL A 151 -0.09 7.81 1.93
C VAL A 151 1.12 7.51 1.06
N ILE A 152 2.04 6.67 1.55
CA ILE A 152 3.23 6.23 0.80
C ILE A 152 2.80 5.55 -0.50
N PHE A 153 1.83 4.64 -0.42
CA PHE A 153 1.31 3.93 -1.60
C PHE A 153 0.54 4.85 -2.56
N ALA A 154 -0.14 5.89 -2.06
CA ALA A 154 -0.76 6.90 -2.91
C ALA A 154 0.28 7.67 -3.73
N VAL A 155 1.37 8.11 -3.09
CA VAL A 155 2.49 8.76 -3.78
C VAL A 155 3.17 7.80 -4.75
N TYR A 156 3.43 6.56 -4.33
CA TYR A 156 3.99 5.51 -5.17
C TYR A 156 3.15 5.26 -6.44
N SER A 157 1.81 5.26 -6.32
CA SER A 157 0.92 5.08 -7.46
C SER A 157 1.07 6.20 -8.50
N ILE A 158 1.30 7.44 -8.06
CA ILE A 158 1.57 8.58 -8.94
C ILE A 158 2.93 8.42 -9.63
N LEU A 159 3.96 8.02 -8.90
CA LEU A 159 5.31 7.78 -9.44
C LEU A 159 5.31 6.67 -10.49
N CYS A 160 4.60 5.57 -10.22
CA CYS A 160 4.45 4.48 -11.18
C CYS A 160 3.76 4.97 -12.46
N ARG A 161 2.70 5.77 -12.33
CA ARG A 161 2.00 6.37 -13.47
C ARG A 161 2.91 7.30 -14.27
N GLN A 162 3.70 8.14 -13.61
CA GLN A 162 4.68 9.00 -14.27
C GLN A 162 5.69 8.16 -15.06
N SER A 163 6.25 7.11 -14.46
CA SER A 163 7.20 6.22 -15.14
C SER A 163 6.60 5.50 -16.35
N ALA A 164 5.31 5.15 -16.31
CA ALA A 164 4.60 4.54 -17.42
C ALA A 164 4.41 5.53 -18.59
N ILE A 165 4.09 6.79 -18.27
CA ILE A 165 4.00 7.88 -19.26
C ILE A 165 5.38 8.17 -19.86
N ASP A 166 6.42 8.27 -19.04
CA ASP A 166 7.77 8.57 -19.51
C ASP A 166 8.27 7.48 -20.49
N LYS A 167 8.02 6.20 -20.18
CA LYS A 167 8.35 5.09 -21.10
C LYS A 167 7.64 5.21 -22.45
N GLN A 168 6.40 5.71 -22.48
CA GLN A 168 5.63 5.91 -23.72
C GLN A 168 6.16 7.09 -24.56
N LEU A 169 6.64 8.16 -23.89
CA LEU A 169 7.26 9.31 -24.56
C LEU A 169 8.55 8.93 -25.29
N TYR A 170 9.37 8.04 -24.72
CA TYR A 170 10.56 7.52 -25.41
C TYR A 170 10.24 6.66 -26.64
N THR A 171 9.04 6.06 -26.71
CA THR A 171 8.57 5.26 -27.85
C THR A 171 7.86 6.07 -28.94
N GLY A 172 7.74 7.39 -28.79
CA GLY A 172 7.27 8.30 -29.85
C GLY A 172 5.75 8.40 -30.03
N GLU A 173 4.94 7.73 -29.21
CA GLU A 173 3.47 7.80 -29.28
C GLU A 173 2.90 8.77 -28.22
N VAL A 174 2.57 9.98 -28.69
CA VAL A 174 1.59 10.93 -28.11
C VAL A 174 2.01 11.79 -26.89
N THR A 175 1.32 12.93 -26.86
CA THR A 175 1.50 14.26 -26.31
C THR A 175 1.63 14.41 -24.79
N VAL A 176 2.63 15.22 -24.41
CA VAL A 176 2.73 16.10 -23.24
C VAL A 176 1.55 16.02 -22.26
N SER A 177 1.63 15.12 -21.27
CA SER A 177 0.80 15.20 -20.09
C SER A 177 1.53 16.02 -19.03
N SER A 178 0.96 17.16 -18.66
CA SER A 178 1.47 18.15 -17.70
C SER A 178 2.07 17.50 -16.44
N ALA A 179 3.40 17.49 -16.33
CA ALA A 179 4.12 17.11 -15.12
C ALA A 179 3.62 17.91 -13.88
N GLY A 180 3.13 19.14 -14.11
CA GLY A 180 2.54 19.98 -13.06
C GLY A 180 1.28 19.40 -12.41
N GLY A 181 0.48 18.61 -13.13
CA GLY A 181 -0.74 18.00 -12.61
C GLY A 181 -0.48 16.91 -11.56
N LEU A 182 0.62 16.16 -11.70
CA LEU A 182 0.97 15.09 -10.77
C LEU A 182 1.58 15.61 -9.47
N ILE A 183 2.42 16.64 -9.56
CA ILE A 183 3.01 17.31 -8.38
C ILE A 183 1.91 17.89 -7.49
N ASN A 184 0.90 18.53 -8.09
CA ASN A 184 -0.25 19.06 -7.35
C ASN A 184 -1.06 17.94 -6.66
N ARG A 185 -1.15 16.76 -7.26
CA ARG A 185 -1.79 15.59 -6.62
C ARG A 185 -0.97 15.04 -5.46
N ILE A 186 0.35 14.90 -5.62
CA ILE A 186 1.25 14.52 -4.52
C ILE A 186 1.07 15.49 -3.36
N ARG A 187 1.13 16.81 -3.63
CA ARG A 187 0.89 17.84 -2.62
C ARG A 187 -0.46 17.66 -1.94
N SER A 188 -1.53 17.43 -2.69
CA SER A 188 -2.87 17.20 -2.12
C SER A 188 -2.92 15.98 -1.20
N TYR A 189 -2.24 14.87 -1.52
CA TYR A 189 -2.17 13.72 -0.61
C TYR A 189 -1.36 14.01 0.65
N LEU A 190 -0.21 14.68 0.53
CA LEU A 190 0.62 15.03 1.69
C LEU A 190 -0.10 16.04 2.60
N GLU A 191 -0.78 17.04 2.04
CA GLU A 191 -1.60 18.00 2.80
C GLU A 191 -2.73 17.32 3.57
N ARG A 192 -3.41 16.35 2.96
CA ARG A 192 -4.44 15.56 3.64
C ARG A 192 -3.84 14.71 4.77
N ALA A 193 -2.68 14.12 4.54
CA ALA A 193 -1.97 13.32 5.53
C ALA A 193 -1.44 14.16 6.71
N LEU A 194 -1.09 15.43 6.49
CA LEU A 194 -0.67 16.36 7.55
C LEU A 194 -1.78 16.64 8.57
N GLY A 195 -3.05 16.48 8.17
CA GLY A 195 -4.19 16.60 9.08
C GLY A 195 -4.25 15.50 10.14
N ASN A 196 -3.52 14.39 9.96
CA ASN A 196 -3.50 13.27 10.89
C ASN A 196 -2.25 13.30 11.78
N THR A 197 -2.44 13.40 13.10
CA THR A 197 -1.36 13.59 14.08
C THR A 197 -0.33 12.46 14.05
N SER A 198 -0.77 11.21 13.91
CA SER A 198 0.08 10.01 13.85
C SER A 198 0.90 9.94 12.57
N VAL A 199 0.32 10.37 11.45
CA VAL A 199 0.91 10.27 10.10
C VAL A 199 1.84 11.45 9.80
N CYS A 200 1.60 12.60 10.44
CA CYS A 200 2.39 13.83 10.31
C CYS A 200 3.86 13.70 10.78
N GLN A 201 4.18 12.66 11.55
CA GLN A 201 5.55 12.36 11.97
C GLN A 201 6.38 11.66 10.88
N CYS A 202 5.73 11.10 9.85
CA CYS A 202 6.43 10.48 8.73
C CYS A 202 7.22 11.54 7.92
N PRO A 203 8.53 11.35 7.67
CA PRO A 203 9.33 12.31 6.92
C PRO A 203 8.75 12.62 5.53
N LEU A 204 8.17 11.63 4.85
CA LEU A 204 7.52 11.82 3.55
C LEU A 204 6.36 12.82 3.62
N VAL A 205 5.56 12.75 4.69
CA VAL A 205 4.38 13.61 4.90
C VAL A 205 4.81 15.03 5.23
N GLN A 206 5.91 15.17 5.97
CA GLN A 206 6.49 16.48 6.30
C GLN A 206 7.00 17.25 5.07
N PHE A 207 7.32 16.58 3.96
CA PHE A 207 7.60 17.25 2.68
C PHE A 207 6.39 18.02 2.12
N GLY A 208 5.17 17.70 2.55
CA GLY A 208 3.96 18.46 2.19
C GLY A 208 3.95 19.89 2.75
N ASN A 209 4.74 20.18 3.79
CA ASN A 209 4.87 21.51 4.37
C ASN A 209 6.22 22.12 4.01
N LEU A 210 6.23 23.24 3.27
CA LEU A 210 7.46 23.90 2.80
C LEU A 210 8.46 24.23 3.92
N THR A 211 8.02 24.54 5.15
CA THR A 211 8.93 24.85 6.25
C THR A 211 9.62 23.59 6.79
N ARG A 212 8.88 22.48 6.90
CA ARG A 212 9.43 21.19 7.35
C ARG A 212 10.23 20.48 6.26
N ALA A 213 9.77 20.58 5.02
CA ALA A 213 10.46 20.10 3.82
C ALA A 213 11.86 20.71 3.72
N LYS A 214 12.03 22.01 4.04
CA LYS A 214 13.36 22.65 4.13
C LYS A 214 14.27 21.93 5.10
N GLY A 215 13.82 21.72 6.34
CA GLY A 215 14.63 21.06 7.37
C GLY A 215 15.02 19.62 7.01
N ILE A 216 14.19 18.90 6.25
CA ILE A 216 14.53 17.57 5.73
C ILE A 216 15.49 17.68 4.54
N PHE A 217 15.27 18.63 3.64
CA PHE A 217 16.14 18.91 2.51
C PHE A 217 17.56 19.27 2.96
N TYR A 218 17.73 20.21 3.90
CA TYR A 218 19.06 20.57 4.42
C TYR A 218 19.74 19.39 5.11
N ARG A 219 19.00 18.51 5.80
CA ARG A 219 19.55 17.26 6.37
C ARG A 219 20.01 16.27 5.30
N ALA A 220 19.23 16.10 4.24
CA ALA A 220 19.61 15.28 3.10
C ALA A 220 20.84 15.86 2.38
N LEU A 221 20.91 17.18 2.25
CA LEU A 221 22.04 17.89 1.66
C LEU A 221 23.32 17.76 2.50
N GLN A 222 23.21 17.89 3.82
CA GLN A 222 24.34 17.68 4.75
C GLN A 222 24.90 16.25 4.68
N SER A 223 24.03 15.27 4.42
CA SER A 223 24.38 13.86 4.29
C SER A 223 24.94 13.53 2.89
N CYS A 224 24.39 14.14 1.84
CA CYS A 224 24.77 13.92 0.45
C CYS A 224 25.03 15.25 -0.31
N PRO A 225 26.11 15.98 0.01
CA PRO A 225 26.34 17.33 -0.55
C PRO A 225 26.63 17.33 -2.05
N TRP A 226 26.98 16.20 -2.64
CA TRP A 226 27.39 16.11 -4.05
C TRP A 226 26.28 15.64 -4.99
N SER A 227 25.06 15.43 -4.48
CA SER A 227 23.94 14.98 -5.31
C SER A 227 23.42 16.12 -6.18
N LYS A 228 23.85 16.20 -7.44
CA LYS A 228 23.35 17.17 -8.43
C LYS A 228 21.82 17.15 -8.54
N ALA A 229 21.19 15.99 -8.36
CA ALA A 229 19.75 15.85 -8.34
C ALA A 229 19.10 16.68 -7.22
N LEU A 230 19.65 16.63 -5.99
CA LEU A 230 19.13 17.42 -4.87
C LEU A 230 19.19 18.93 -5.14
N TYR A 231 20.24 19.42 -5.83
CA TYR A 231 20.33 20.84 -6.19
C TYR A 231 19.29 21.26 -7.22
N LEU A 232 19.09 20.44 -8.26
CA LEU A 232 18.08 20.72 -9.28
C LEU A 232 16.68 20.73 -8.65
N ASP A 233 16.42 19.81 -7.72
CA ASP A 233 15.19 19.79 -6.94
C ASP A 233 15.07 21.06 -6.06
N ALA A 234 16.15 21.49 -5.39
CA ALA A 234 16.16 22.70 -4.57
C ALA A 234 15.84 23.96 -5.38
N VAL A 235 16.43 24.12 -6.57
CA VAL A 235 16.16 25.25 -7.49
C VAL A 235 14.72 25.26 -7.94
N SER A 236 14.12 24.07 -8.15
CA SER A 236 12.71 23.96 -8.53
C SER A 236 11.75 24.27 -7.37
N LEU A 237 12.16 24.04 -6.11
CA LEU A 237 11.30 24.14 -4.92
C LEU A 237 11.48 25.43 -4.13
N PHE A 238 12.68 26.03 -4.12
CA PHE A 238 13.03 27.19 -3.32
C PHE A 238 13.36 28.39 -4.20
N THR A 239 12.87 29.56 -3.80
CA THR A 239 13.18 30.84 -4.45
C THR A 239 14.68 31.14 -4.41
N LYS A 240 15.15 31.97 -5.36
CA LYS A 240 16.57 32.29 -5.59
C LYS A 240 17.36 32.66 -4.32
N ASP A 241 16.75 33.37 -3.37
CA ASP A 241 17.42 33.87 -2.16
C ASP A 241 18.00 32.78 -1.24
N LYS A 242 17.64 31.50 -1.45
CA LYS A 242 18.12 30.36 -0.65
C LYS A 242 19.09 29.45 -1.39
N LEU A 243 19.36 29.74 -2.66
CA LEU A 243 20.34 29.00 -3.45
C LEU A 243 21.77 29.34 -3.04
N ASP A 244 22.02 30.60 -2.65
CA ASP A 244 23.34 31.04 -2.20
C ASP A 244 23.77 30.27 -0.94
N GLU A 245 22.88 30.14 0.06
CA GLU A 245 23.12 29.34 1.28
C GLU A 245 23.40 27.85 0.97
N ILE A 246 22.74 27.31 -0.04
CA ILE A 246 22.89 25.91 -0.50
C ILE A 246 24.23 25.71 -1.25
N VAL A 247 24.68 26.72 -2.00
CA VAL A 247 25.98 26.73 -2.67
C VAL A 247 27.11 26.87 -1.66
N ASP A 248 26.95 27.75 -0.67
CA ASP A 248 27.93 27.94 0.40
C ASP A 248 28.17 26.63 1.18
N LEU A 249 27.09 25.93 1.57
CA LEU A 249 27.14 24.61 2.20
C LEU A 249 27.91 23.55 1.36
N MET A 250 27.86 23.61 0.03
CA MET A 250 28.70 22.74 -0.81
C MET A 250 30.17 23.11 -0.75
N THR A 251 30.46 24.40 -0.87
CA THR A 251 31.84 24.88 -0.94
C THR A 251 32.61 24.53 0.32
N GLU A 252 31.96 24.64 1.49
CA GLU A 252 32.51 24.29 2.80
C GLU A 252 32.79 22.77 2.92
N LYS A 253 31.83 21.90 2.56
CA LYS A 253 32.02 20.44 2.58
C LYS A 253 33.04 19.94 1.54
N LYS A 254 33.21 20.67 0.43
CA LYS A 254 34.19 20.34 -0.62
C LYS A 254 35.63 20.61 -0.16
N SER A 255 35.86 21.60 0.71
CA SER A 255 37.18 21.85 1.33
C SER A 255 37.59 20.71 2.26
N ASP A 256 36.67 20.16 3.05
CA ASP A 256 36.99 19.06 3.98
C ASP A 256 37.42 17.79 3.24
N TYR A 257 36.78 17.48 2.11
CA TYR A 257 37.13 16.30 1.31
C TYR A 257 38.46 16.42 0.55
N ARG A 258 38.96 17.64 0.33
CA ARG A 258 40.29 17.88 -0.26
C ARG A 258 41.43 17.86 0.77
N SER A 259 41.08 17.78 2.05
CA SER A 259 42.01 17.79 3.19
C SER A 259 42.31 16.38 3.72
N HIS A 260 41.81 15.34 3.02
CA HIS A 260 42.04 13.92 3.28
C HIS A 260 42.55 13.20 2.03
#